data_AF-A0A350QTJ8-F1
#
_entry.id   AF-A0A350QTJ8-F1
#
_cell.length_a   1.000
_cell.length_b   1.000
_cell.length_c   1.000
_cell.angle_alpha   90.00
_cell.angle_beta   90.00
_cell.angle_gamma   90.00
#
_symmetry.space_group_name_H-M   'P 1'
#
loop_
_entity.id
_entity.type
_entity.pdbx_description
1 polymer ?
#
loop_
_entity_poly.entity_id
_entity_poly.type
_entity_poly.pdbx_seq_one_letter_code
_entity_poly.pdbx_strand_id
1 'polypeptide(L)' 'MHLLTHKPDLNEAPSRRSRRPLGLSWYGQTAASLCWIASVFVYGIDNAGDILQLIAASAWLMANIATAISAAQDQHVN' A
#
# COMPACT_ATOMS: atom_id res chain seq x y z
N MET A 1 -25.68 30.59 -36.33
CA MET A 1 -25.80 30.80 -34.87
C MET A 1 -26.81 29.78 -34.33
N HIS A 2 -26.34 28.56 -34.07
CA HIS A 2 -27.16 27.48 -33.52
C HIS A 2 -26.37 26.87 -32.37
N LEU A 3 -26.75 27.25 -31.15
CA LEU A 3 -26.18 26.77 -29.89
C LEU A 3 -26.42 25.26 -29.78
N LEU A 4 -25.41 24.45 -30.11
CA LEU A 4 -25.30 23.13 -29.51
C LEU A 4 -24.71 23.32 -28.13
N THR A 5 -25.60 23.44 -27.14
CA THR A 5 -25.31 23.27 -25.73
C THR A 5 -24.75 21.87 -25.50
N HIS A 6 -23.47 21.68 -25.81
CA HIS A 6 -22.76 20.46 -25.49
C HIS A 6 -22.36 20.52 -24.01
N LYS A 7 -23.27 20.04 -23.15
CA LYS A 7 -22.94 19.60 -21.79
C LYS A 7 -23.01 18.07 -21.76
N PRO A 8 -21.90 17.36 -21.95
CA PRO A 8 -21.71 16.09 -21.29
C PRO A 8 -21.28 16.38 -19.85
N ASP A 9 -22.26 16.68 -19.01
CA ASP A 9 -22.10 16.61 -17.56
C ASP A 9 -22.19 15.12 -17.17
N LEU A 10 -21.29 14.69 -16.29
CA LEU A 10 -21.42 13.51 -15.42
C LEU A 10 -21.23 12.12 -16.06
N ASN A 11 -20.00 11.76 -16.42
CA ASN A 11 -19.57 10.36 -16.25
C ASN A 11 -18.07 10.18 -15.99
N GLU A 12 -17.50 10.99 -15.10
CA GLU A 12 -16.39 10.50 -14.29
C GLU A 12 -17.01 9.82 -13.08
N ALA A 13 -17.69 8.68 -13.30
CA ALA A 13 -17.99 7.78 -12.21
C ALA A 13 -16.67 7.62 -11.43
N PRO A 14 -16.60 7.97 -10.13
CA PRO A 14 -15.38 7.81 -9.37
C PRO A 14 -15.00 6.36 -9.58
N SER A 15 -13.87 6.14 -10.26
CA SER A 15 -13.37 4.81 -10.59
C SER A 15 -13.56 4.00 -9.33
N ARG A 16 -14.53 3.08 -9.32
CA ARG A 16 -14.85 2.28 -8.16
C ARG A 16 -13.55 1.58 -7.89
N ARG A 17 -12.78 2.13 -6.95
CA ARG A 17 -11.47 1.63 -6.55
C ARG A 17 -11.82 0.27 -6.03
N SER A 18 -11.66 -0.72 -6.90
CA SER A 18 -12.13 -2.08 -6.69
C SER A 18 -11.62 -2.44 -5.32
N ARG A 19 -12.53 -2.51 -4.35
CA ARG A 19 -12.26 -2.93 -2.98
C ARG A 19 -11.92 -4.41 -3.08
N ARG A 20 -10.73 -4.69 -3.59
CA ARG A 20 -10.16 -6.02 -3.53
C ARG A 20 -9.88 -6.20 -2.04
N PRO A 21 -10.49 -7.22 -1.39
CA PRO A 21 -10.04 -7.58 -0.05
C PRO A 21 -8.53 -7.73 -0.15
N LEU A 22 -7.80 -7.16 0.80
CA LEU A 22 -6.34 -7.29 0.89
C LEU A 22 -6.04 -8.77 0.78
N GLY A 23 -5.63 -9.20 -0.41
CA GLY A 23 -5.52 -10.61 -0.70
C GLY A 23 -4.45 -11.23 0.19
N LEU A 24 -4.39 -12.56 0.22
CA LEU A 24 -3.27 -13.28 0.83
C LEU A 24 -1.88 -12.76 0.35
N SER A 25 -1.84 -12.12 -0.82
CA SER A 25 -0.70 -11.40 -1.38
C SER A 25 -0.20 -10.22 -0.53
N TRP A 26 -1.05 -9.54 0.22
CA TRP A 26 -0.65 -8.50 1.15
C TRP A 26 0.12 -9.08 2.34
N TYR A 27 -0.38 -10.19 2.91
CA TYR A 27 0.33 -10.91 3.98
C TYR A 27 1.68 -11.45 3.51
N GLY A 28 1.79 -11.90 2.26
CA GLY A 28 3.05 -12.32 1.66
C GLY A 28 4.08 -11.18 1.54
N GLN A 29 3.66 -9.98 1.15
CA GLN A 29 4.55 -8.80 1.09
C GLN A 29 5.04 -8.37 2.47
N THR A 30 4.17 -8.41 3.47
CA THR A 30 4.50 -8.14 4.88
C THR A 30 5.47 -9.19 5.43
N ALA A 31 5.24 -10.48 5.14
CA ALA A 31 6.11 -11.58 5.56
C ALA A 31 7.49 -11.53 4.87
N ALA A 32 7.54 -11.17 3.58
CA ALA A 32 8.80 -10.98 2.86
C ALA A 32 9.63 -9.83 3.46
N SER A 33 9.00 -8.71 3.81
CA SER A 33 9.66 -7.59 4.49
C SER A 33 10.19 -7.99 5.88
N LEU A 34 9.41 -8.74 6.66
CA LEU A 34 9.85 -9.30 7.95
C LEU A 34 11.04 -10.26 7.80
N CYS A 35 11.00 -11.15 6.79
CA CYS A 35 12.09 -12.06 6.48
C CYS A 35 13.37 -11.30 6.11
N TRP A 36 13.24 -10.21 5.35
CA TRP A 36 14.37 -9.33 5.01
C TRP A 36 14.98 -8.71 6.27
N ILE A 37 14.16 -8.12 7.14
CA ILE A 37 14.61 -7.52 8.41
C ILE A 37 15.32 -8.58 9.27
N ALA A 38 14.72 -9.76 9.43
CA ALA A 38 15.30 -10.87 10.19
C ALA A 38 16.65 -11.31 9.61
N SER A 39 16.80 -11.35 8.28
CA SER A 39 18.06 -11.65 7.62
C SER A 39 19.15 -10.65 8.01
N VAL A 40 18.86 -9.34 8.02
CA VAL A 40 19.85 -8.31 8.42
C VAL A 40 20.32 -8.52 9.86
N PHE A 41 19.44 -8.93 10.77
CA PHE A 41 19.84 -9.29 12.14
C PHE A 41 20.68 -10.57 12.23
N VAL A 42 20.44 -11.55 11.35
CA VAL A 42 21.20 -12.82 11.33
C VAL A 42 22.61 -12.63 10.79
N TYR A 43 22.79 -11.80 9.76
CA TYR A 43 24.12 -11.49 9.21
C TYR A 43 24.93 -10.50 10.06
N GLY A 44 24.26 -9.75 10.94
CA GLY A 44 24.88 -8.73 11.79
C GLY A 44 24.76 -7.33 11.18
N ILE A 45 24.70 -6.32 12.04
CA ILE A 45 24.70 -4.91 11.65
C ILE A 45 26.13 -4.39 11.84
N ASP A 46 26.91 -4.37 10.77
CA ASP A 46 28.32 -3.98 10.81
C ASP A 46 28.55 -2.57 10.23
N ASN A 47 27.65 -2.10 9.38
CA ASN A 47 27.79 -0.83 8.68
C ASN A 47 26.56 0.08 8.82
N ALA A 48 26.78 1.40 8.64
CA ALA A 48 25.69 2.37 8.56
C ALA A 48 24.69 2.05 7.42
N GLY A 49 25.13 1.33 6.38
CA GLY A 49 24.27 0.84 5.30
C GLY A 49 23.22 -0.17 5.77
N ASP A 50 23.57 -1.03 6.73
CA ASP A 50 22.68 -2.06 7.27
C ASP A 50 21.54 -1.41 8.07
N ILE A 51 21.86 -0.35 8.81
CA ILE A 51 20.87 0.49 9.50
C ILE A 51 19.92 1.14 8.50
N LEU A 52 20.43 1.70 7.39
CA LEU A 52 19.60 2.33 6.37
C LEU A 52 18.67 1.30 5.69
N GLN A 53 19.16 0.09 5.43
CA GLN A 53 18.36 -1.02 4.91
C GLN A 53 17.27 -1.45 5.88
N LEU A 54 17.57 -1.52 7.17
CA LEU A 54 16.60 -1.81 8.23
C LEU A 54 15.50 -0.76 8.30
N ILE A 55 15.85 0.52 8.21
CA ILE A 55 14.89 1.62 8.19
C ILE A 55 14.02 1.54 6.94
N ALA A 56 14.61 1.30 5.76
CA ALA A 56 13.87 1.17 4.51
C ALA A 56 12.90 -0.04 4.55
N ALA A 57 13.36 -1.19 5.03
CA ALA A 57 12.52 -2.38 5.17
C ALA A 57 11.39 -2.16 6.20
N SER A 58 11.68 -1.48 7.31
CA SER A 58 10.68 -1.14 8.33
C SER A 58 9.65 -0.13 7.81
N ALA A 59 10.08 0.86 7.03
CA ALA A 59 9.18 1.81 6.38
C ALA A 59 8.27 1.10 5.37
N TRP A 60 8.79 0.11 4.65
CA TRP A 60 8.00 -0.72 3.73
C TRP A 60 6.97 -1.57 4.49
N LEU A 61 7.35 -2.16 5.63
CA LEU A 61 6.43 -2.86 6.51
C LEU A 61 5.30 -1.95 7.01
N MET A 62 5.64 -0.74 7.46
CA MET A 62 4.69 0.27 7.92
C MET A 62 3.74 0.72 6.80
N ALA A 63 4.24 0.93 5.58
CA ALA A 63 3.41 1.27 4.43
C ALA A 63 2.43 0.15 4.05
N ASN A 64 2.87 -1.11 4.14
CA ASN A 64 1.99 -2.26 3.98
C ASN A 64 0.91 -2.25 5.06
N ILE A 65 1.26 -2.09 6.35
CA ILE A 65 0.30 -2.05 7.46
C ILE A 65 -0.70 -0.89 7.29
N ALA A 66 -0.23 0.30 6.95
CA ALA A 66 -1.09 1.46 6.70
C ALA A 66 -2.08 1.20 5.55
N THR A 67 -1.63 0.52 4.50
CA THR A 67 -2.50 0.09 3.38
C THR A 67 -3.56 -0.89 3.86
N ALA A 68 -3.22 -1.84 4.74
CA ALA A 68 -4.17 -2.78 5.30
C ALA A 68 -5.21 -2.11 6.21
N ILE A 69 -4.78 -1.21 7.09
CA ILE A 69 -5.68 -0.44 7.96
C ILE A 69 -6.61 0.44 7.12
N SER A 70 -6.08 1.13 6.10
CA SER A 70 -6.88 1.98 5.21
C SER A 70 -7.95 1.19 4.47
N ALA A 71 -7.62 0.00 3.96
CA ALA A 71 -8.57 -0.86 3.28
C ALA A 71 -9.58 -1.52 4.24
N ALA A 72 -9.21 -1.78 5.49
CA ALA A 72 -10.15 -2.25 6.52
C ALA A 72 -11.12 -1.13 6.96
N GLN A 73 -10.65 0.11 7.11
CA GLN A 73 -11.47 1.25 7.52
C GLN A 73 -12.58 1.57 6.50
N ASP A 74 -12.30 1.38 5.21
CA ASP A 74 -13.25 1.60 4.13
C ASP A 74 -14.46 0.63 4.20
N GLN A 75 -14.32 -0.54 4.84
CA GLN A 75 -15.41 -1.53 5.01
C GLN A 75 -16.38 -1.18 6.14
N HIS A 76 -15.96 -0.42 7.16
CA HIS A 76 -16.81 -0.09 8.32
C HIS A 76 -17.74 1.14 8.07
N VAL A 77 -17.64 1.77 6.89
CA VAL A 77 -18.44 2.97 6.51
C VAL A 77 -19.48 2.65 5.41
N ASN A 78 -19.78 1.37 5.16
CA ASN A 78 -20.78 0.95 4.16
C ASN A 78 -21.73 -0.11 4.71
#